data_AF-A0AAE3SJ46-F1
#
_entry.id   AF-A0AAE3SJ46-F1
#
_cell.length_a   1.000
_cell.length_b   1.000
_cell.length_c   1.000
_cell.angle_alpha   90.00
_cell.angle_beta   90.00
_cell.angle_gamma   90.00
#
_symmetry.space_group_name_H-M   'P 1'
#
loop_
_entity.id
_entity.type
_entity.pdbx_description
1 polymer ?
#
loop_
_entity_poly.entity_id
_entity_poly.type
_entity_poly.pdbx_seq_one_letter_code
_entity_poly.pdbx_strand_id
1 'polypeptide(L)' 'MHLSKDKITEIFVLVDEFCIEFDKTISKHSLGNKPKKKPKMNNSEVITIMILFHFGAFKNLKHFY' A
#
# COMPACT_ATOMS: atom_id res chain seq x y z
N MET A 1 13.13 -2.31 -16.44
CA MET A 1 13.67 -2.81 -15.15
C MET A 1 12.68 -3.84 -14.62
N HIS A 2 13.06 -5.11 -14.50
CA HIS A 2 12.15 -6.16 -14.06
C HIS A 2 12.35 -6.39 -12.55
N LEU A 3 11.30 -6.19 -11.76
CA LEU A 3 11.35 -6.47 -10.32
C LEU A 3 11.04 -7.96 -10.09
N SER A 4 11.88 -8.66 -9.32
CA SER A 4 11.60 -10.06 -9.00
C SER A 4 10.43 -10.18 -8.02
N LYS A 5 9.78 -11.35 -8.00
CA LYS A 5 8.72 -11.64 -7.03
C LYS A 5 9.21 -11.45 -5.59
N ASP A 6 10.43 -11.90 -5.29
CA ASP A 6 11.02 -11.78 -3.96
C ASP A 6 11.16 -10.31 -3.52
N LYS A 7 11.53 -9.43 -4.44
CA LYS A 7 11.62 -7.98 -4.15
C LYS A 7 10.25 -7.33 -3.97
N ILE A 8 9.23 -7.79 -4.68
CA ILE A 8 7.84 -7.35 -4.45
C ILE A 8 7.39 -7.78 -3.05
N THR A 9 7.69 -9.02 -2.66
CA THR A 9 7.36 -9.53 -1.32
C THR A 9 8.09 -8.76 -0.22
N GLU A 10 9.39 -8.47 -0.40
CA GLU A 10 10.17 -7.67 0.54
C GLU A 10 9.57 -6.27 0.73
N ILE A 11 9.21 -5.58 -0.36
CA ILE A 11 8.53 -4.27 -0.31
C ILE A 11 7.20 -4.40 0.43
N PHE A 12 6.39 -5.40 0.12
CA PHE A 12 5.09 -5.58 0.76
C PHE A 12 5.23 -5.80 2.27
N VAL A 13 6.17 -6.63 2.72
CA VAL A 13 6.41 -6.88 4.14
C VAL A 13 6.80 -5.59 4.86
N LEU A 14 7.74 -4.82 4.31
CA LEU A 14 8.16 -3.54 4.89
C LEU A 14 7.00 -2.54 4.99
N VAL A 15 6.18 -2.48 3.95
CA VAL A 15 4.99 -1.61 3.91
C VAL A 15 3.94 -2.08 4.91
N ASP A 16 3.74 -3.38 5.07
CA ASP A 16 2.75 -3.92 6.00
C ASP A 16 3.13 -3.64 7.46
N GLU A 17 4.39 -3.86 7.83
CA GLU A 17 4.93 -3.47 9.13
C GLU A 17 4.76 -1.97 9.40
N PHE A 18 5.04 -1.13 8.40
CA PHE A 18 4.80 0.31 8.48
C PHE A 18 3.32 0.64 8.71
N CYS A 19 2.40 0.04 7.94
CA CYS A 19 0.96 0.29 8.09
C CYS A 19 0.46 -0.11 9.47
N ILE A 20 0.94 -1.23 10.03
CA ILE A 20 0.57 -1.70 11.37
C ILE A 20 0.97 -0.67 12.44
N GLU A 21 2.21 -0.18 12.40
CA GLU A 21 2.69 0.82 13.37
C GLU A 21 2.06 2.20 13.14
N PHE A 22 1.84 2.58 11.88
CA PHE A 22 1.16 3.81 11.52
C PHE A 22 -0.28 3.82 12.02
N ASP A 23 -1.05 2.74 11.80
CA ASP A 23 -2.44 2.63 12.24
C ASP A 23 -2.56 2.70 13.76
N LYS A 24 -1.65 2.05 14.50
CA LYS A 24 -1.57 2.17 15.98
C LYS A 24 -1.38 3.63 16.40
N THR A 25 -0.48 4.34 15.73
CA THR A 25 -0.14 5.74 16.04
C THR A 25 -1.30 6.68 15.69
N ILE A 26 -1.83 6.58 14.47
CA ILE A 26 -2.82 7.53 13.95
C ILE A 26 -4.22 7.30 14.53
N SER A 27 -4.54 6.08 14.98
CA SER A 27 -5.88 5.76 15.51
C SER A 27 -6.30 6.65 16.69
N LYS A 28 -5.34 7.12 17.50
CA LYS A 28 -5.58 8.03 18.63
C LYS A 28 -5.84 9.48 18.19
N HIS A 29 -5.42 9.84 16.98
CA HIS A 29 -5.51 11.20 16.42
C HIS A 29 -6.53 11.30 15.29
N SER A 30 -7.09 10.17 14.84
CA SER A 30 -8.06 10.13 13.75
C SER A 30 -9.39 10.74 14.19
N LEU A 31 -9.84 11.75 13.45
CA LEU A 31 -11.16 12.36 13.61
C LEU A 31 -12.20 11.66 12.72
N GLY A 32 -13.46 11.67 13.15
CA GLY A 32 -14.58 11.13 12.39
C GLY A 32 -14.95 9.69 12.73
N ASN A 33 -16.00 9.20 12.07
CA ASN A 33 -16.55 7.87 12.30
C ASN A 33 -15.88 6.82 11.41
N LYS A 34 -15.75 5.59 11.92
CA LYS A 34 -15.31 4.45 11.10
C LYS A 34 -16.25 4.28 9.89
N PRO A 35 -15.71 4.11 8.67
CA PRO A 35 -16.54 3.98 7.49
C PRO A 35 -17.41 2.72 7.56
N LYS A 36 -18.69 2.84 7.19
CA LYS A 36 -19.64 1.71 7.15
C LYS A 36 -19.28 0.66 6.10
N LYS A 37 -18.60 1.09 5.03
CA LYS A 37 -18.09 0.21 3.96
C LYS A 37 -16.58 0.14 4.07
N LYS A 38 -16.06 -1.06 4.30
CA LYS A 38 -14.62 -1.31 4.27
C LYS A 38 -14.17 -1.52 2.81
N PRO A 39 -13.08 -0.89 2.36
CA PRO A 39 -12.44 -1.23 1.09
C PRO A 39 -12.07 -2.72 1.05
N LYS A 40 -12.06 -3.31 -0.16
CA LYS A 40 -11.62 -4.71 -0.34
C LYS A 40 -10.10 -4.86 -0.19
N MET A 41 -9.36 -3.83 -0.62
CA MET A 41 -7.90 -3.78 -0.58
C MET A 41 -7.46 -3.03 0.67
N ASN A 42 -6.47 -3.56 1.38
CA ASN A 42 -5.90 -2.93 2.57
C ASN A 42 -4.91 -1.81 2.18
N ASN A 43 -4.52 -0.98 3.15
CA ASN A 43 -3.60 0.13 2.91
C ASN A 43 -2.22 -0.36 2.43
N SER A 44 -1.73 -1.49 2.96
CA SER A 44 -0.44 -2.07 2.61
C SER A 44 -0.36 -2.46 1.13
N GLU A 45 -1.42 -3.07 0.61
CA GLU A 45 -1.59 -3.44 -0.80
C GLU A 45 -1.64 -2.20 -1.68
N VAL A 46 -2.42 -1.18 -1.31
CA VAL A 46 -2.53 0.08 -2.08
C VAL A 46 -1.17 0.78 -2.16
N ILE A 47 -0.47 0.93 -1.02
CA ILE A 47 0.84 1.59 -0.97
C ILE A 47 1.87 0.78 -1.77
N THR A 48 1.88 -0.54 -1.65
CA THR A 48 2.77 -1.41 -2.44
C THR A 48 2.52 -1.23 -3.94
N ILE A 49 1.27 -1.24 -4.39
CA ILE A 49 0.92 -0.98 -5.79
C ILE A 49 1.43 0.39 -6.24
N MET A 50 1.31 1.44 -5.42
CA MET A 50 1.82 2.77 -5.73
C MET A 50 3.35 2.80 -5.86
N ILE A 51 4.07 2.14 -4.97
CA ILE A 51 5.54 2.03 -5.05
C ILE A 51 5.95 1.36 -6.37
N LEU A 52 5.32 0.22 -6.69
CA LEU A 52 5.60 -0.52 -7.92
C LEU A 52 5.26 0.29 -9.19
N PHE A 53 4.13 1.01 -9.15
CA PHE A 53 3.68 1.90 -10.22
C PHE A 53 4.70 3.01 -10.51
N HIS A 54 5.22 3.66 -9.46
CA HIS A 54 6.23 4.70 -9.61
C HIS A 54 7.59 4.14 -10.05
N PHE A 55 7.98 2.98 -9.50
CA PHE A 55 9.26 2.34 -9.83
C PHE A 55 9.37 1.94 -11.30
N GLY A 56 8.29 1.46 -11.91
CA GLY A 56 8.26 1.14 -13.33
C GLY A 56 7.94 2.30 -14.26
N ALA A 57 7.80 3.53 -13.74
CA ALA A 57 7.51 4.75 -14.50
C ALA A 57 6.28 4.61 -15.44
N PHE A 58 5.22 3.93 -14.97
CA PHE A 58 4.03 3.71 -15.77
C PHE A 58 3.21 5.01 -15.90
N LYS A 59 2.61 5.22 -17.07
CA LYS A 59 1.79 6.42 -17.34
C LYS A 59 0.47 6.45 -16.56
N ASN A 60 -0.12 5.28 -16.33
CA ASN A 60 -1.40 5.12 -15.63
C ASN A 60 -1.56 3.69 -15.12
N LEU A 61 -2.52 3.48 -14.21
CA LEU A 61 -2.77 2.16 -13.61
C LEU A 61 -3.21 1.10 -14.63
N LYS A 62 -3.84 1.49 -15.75
CA LYS A 62 -4.19 0.56 -16.82
C LYS A 62 -2.97 0.00 -17.55
N HIS A 63 -1.89 0.78 -17.65
CA HIS A 63 -0.62 0.34 -18.24
C HIS A 63 0.22 -0.48 -17.24
N PHE A 64 -0.04 -0.33 -15.95
CA PHE A 64 0.63 -1.08 -14.88
C PHE A 64 0.08 -2.50 -14.72
N TYR A 65 -1.22 -2.67 -14.95
CA TYR A 65 -1.92 -3.96 -14.91
C TYR A 65 -1.78 -4.71 -16.24
#